data_AF-A0A7C4UV14-F1
#
_entry.id   AF-A0A7C4UV14-F1
#
_cell.length_a   1.000
_cell.length_b   1.000
_cell.length_c   1.000
_cell.angle_alpha   90.00
_cell.angle_beta   90.00
_cell.angle_gamma   90.00
#
_symmetry.space_group_name_H-M   'P 1'
#
loop_
_entity.id
_entity.type
_entity.pdbx_description
1 polymer ?
#
loop_
_entity_poly.entity_id
_entity_poly.type
_entity_poly.pdbx_seq_one_letter_code
_entity_poly.pdbx_strand_id
1 'polypeptide(L)'
;MPAQEAEYSILLVLEDPTQASIYAQALQRQGYRVWTAYDGEEGLAKLRTLKPFLAVLDALLPKRDGFVICEHLKADPALAGIPIILLSPFDVEAVKPLRENGLGLADAFLSADLVLQKPVPVERLLEFVERIREGRPAVPPLTAEEPKQTVLLIDDDRLNIKLLEVTLTDAGFRVMTALTGKEGLRLFEQEQPDLVMLDILMSDLHGLSVLTSLKRRAPALPVIIMTAHGSEEMAVEAMKLGASDYLVKPLHYQRVAAVVREHIEKSRLRATEERLTHQLRESSLQLMRRVAELELARRKLEQAHAELEEAGRLKTEFISMVSHELRTPLTNIQGYVELLLDEADGPINDTQREYLEIVLDNCKRLIAIANDLLDISRIEAGNLRLNKTRLRLQELVDEAVRSLHPQFQAKNLQLTLDLAPQPLWIWADRERMIQVLNNLLSNACKYTPAGGSVTVRAFPDNGRALVEVSDTGIGIPEQDLERIFEKFYRAENSRQEATYGTGLGLPIAKSLVELHDGSISVTSKLGKGSTFTVQLPLLEG
;
A
#
# COMPACT_ATOMS: atom_id res chain seq x y z
N MET A 1 9.47 36.80 7.61
CA MET A 1 10.65 36.51 6.76
C MET A 1 10.20 36.60 5.31
N PRO A 2 10.96 37.25 4.41
CA PRO A 2 10.43 37.75 3.15
C PRO A 2 10.62 36.79 1.96
N ALA A 3 9.53 36.59 1.21
CA ALA A 3 9.43 36.61 -0.26
C ALA A 3 10.52 35.94 -1.14
N GLN A 4 10.66 34.60 -1.09
CA GLN A 4 11.47 33.88 -2.10
C GLN A 4 11.05 32.41 -2.36
N GLU A 5 9.75 32.09 -2.25
CA GLU A 5 9.27 30.68 -2.19
C GLU A 5 8.26 30.26 -3.29
N ALA A 6 8.19 30.94 -4.44
CA ALA A 6 7.17 30.61 -5.45
C ALA A 6 7.60 30.84 -6.91
N GLU A 7 8.81 30.41 -7.32
CA GLU A 7 9.24 30.67 -8.70
C GLU A 7 8.75 29.64 -9.73
N TYR A 8 8.38 28.41 -9.35
CA TYR A 8 8.02 27.36 -10.31
C TYR A 8 6.68 26.67 -9.97
N SER A 9 5.63 27.04 -10.72
CA SER A 9 4.30 26.41 -10.63
C SER A 9 4.08 25.42 -11.77
N ILE A 10 3.55 24.24 -11.46
CA ILE A 10 3.27 23.17 -12.44
C ILE A 10 1.78 22.90 -12.47
N LEU A 11 1.20 22.75 -13.66
CA LEU A 11 -0.17 22.27 -13.84
C LEU A 11 -0.17 20.82 -14.35
N LEU A 12 -0.82 19.92 -13.64
CA LEU A 12 -1.09 18.55 -14.08
C LEU A 12 -2.53 18.46 -14.60
N VAL A 13 -2.71 18.09 -15.86
CA VAL A 13 -4.02 17.87 -16.48
C VAL A 13 -4.12 16.38 -16.82
N LEU A 14 -4.63 15.57 -15.89
CA LEU A 14 -4.61 14.10 -15.98
C LEU A 14 -6.00 13.55 -15.67
N GLU A 15 -6.46 12.58 -16.45
CA GLU A 15 -7.81 12.02 -16.28
C GLU A 15 -7.93 11.24 -14.96
N ASP A 16 -6.90 10.49 -14.57
CA ASP A 16 -6.90 9.67 -13.34
C ASP A 16 -6.49 10.50 -12.09
N PRO A 17 -7.40 10.72 -11.12
CA PRO A 17 -7.11 11.46 -9.90
C PRO A 17 -6.03 10.80 -9.03
N THR A 18 -5.89 9.47 -9.09
CA THR A 18 -4.90 8.71 -8.32
C THR A 18 -3.50 9.01 -8.85
N GLN A 19 -3.32 8.91 -10.17
CA GLN A 19 -2.08 9.26 -10.85
C GLN A 19 -1.71 10.74 -10.62
N ALA A 20 -2.69 11.65 -10.71
CA ALA A 20 -2.49 13.07 -10.42
C ALA A 20 -2.00 13.31 -8.99
N SER A 21 -2.57 12.61 -8.00
CA SER A 21 -2.14 12.70 -6.60
C SER A 21 -0.70 12.22 -6.41
N ILE A 22 -0.31 11.11 -7.03
CA ILE A 22 1.06 10.56 -6.96
C ILE A 22 2.08 11.55 -7.52
N TYR A 23 1.85 12.07 -8.74
CA TYR A 23 2.76 13.04 -9.35
C TYR A 23 2.78 14.37 -8.58
N ALA A 24 1.62 14.84 -8.10
CA ALA A 24 1.54 16.07 -7.33
C ALA A 24 2.36 15.98 -6.04
N GLN A 25 2.22 14.89 -5.28
CA GLN A 25 3.01 14.68 -4.06
C GLN A 25 4.51 14.61 -4.34
N ALA A 26 4.92 13.92 -5.41
CA ALA A 26 6.33 13.81 -5.80
C ALA A 26 6.93 15.18 -6.17
N LEU A 27 6.22 15.98 -6.96
CA LEU A 27 6.65 17.32 -7.38
C LEU A 27 6.64 18.32 -6.22
N GLN A 28 5.64 18.27 -5.33
CA GLN A 28 5.60 19.10 -4.12
C GLN A 28 6.79 18.83 -3.19
N ARG A 29 7.22 17.57 -3.05
CA ARG A 29 8.44 17.22 -2.30
C ARG A 29 9.72 17.82 -2.89
N GLN A 30 9.74 18.09 -4.20
CA GLN A 30 10.84 18.78 -4.89
C GLN A 30 10.72 20.31 -4.85
N GLY A 31 9.73 20.86 -4.14
CA GLY A 31 9.54 22.29 -3.95
C GLY A 31 8.69 22.99 -5.02
N TYR A 32 8.03 22.26 -5.92
CA TYR A 32 7.14 22.85 -6.93
C TYR A 32 5.75 23.13 -6.37
N ARG A 33 5.15 24.25 -6.80
CA ARG A 33 3.72 24.52 -6.54
C ARG A 33 2.86 23.84 -7.59
N VAL A 34 2.15 22.78 -7.21
CA VAL A 34 1.37 21.97 -8.15
C VAL A 34 -0.12 22.31 -8.11
N TRP A 35 -0.71 22.50 -9.29
CA TRP A 35 -2.15 22.56 -9.50
C TRP A 35 -2.58 21.34 -10.32
N THR A 36 -3.81 20.85 -10.10
CA THR A 36 -4.36 19.71 -10.87
C THR A 36 -5.63 20.13 -11.62
N ALA A 37 -5.90 19.47 -12.74
CA ALA A 37 -7.16 19.49 -13.48
C ALA A 37 -7.42 18.07 -14.01
N TYR A 38 -8.69 17.70 -14.17
CA TYR A 38 -9.06 16.32 -14.52
C TYR A 38 -9.73 16.19 -15.89
N ASP A 39 -9.99 17.32 -16.55
CA ASP A 39 -10.49 17.38 -17.92
C ASP A 39 -9.84 18.52 -18.70
N GLY A 40 -9.99 18.47 -20.01
CA GLY A 40 -9.31 19.40 -20.90
C GLY A 40 -9.82 20.84 -20.88
N GLU A 41 -11.10 21.07 -20.56
CA GLU A 41 -11.65 22.42 -20.45
C GLU A 41 -11.17 23.10 -19.17
N GLU A 42 -11.19 22.37 -18.05
CA GLU A 42 -10.65 22.81 -16.78
C GLU A 42 -9.15 23.11 -16.90
N GLY A 43 -8.40 22.21 -17.55
CA GLY A 43 -6.98 22.39 -17.85
C GLY A 43 -6.71 23.67 -18.63
N LEU A 44 -7.42 23.90 -19.74
CA LEU A 44 -7.24 25.09 -20.57
C LEU A 44 -7.61 26.39 -19.85
N ALA A 45 -8.69 26.38 -19.05
CA ALA A 45 -9.06 27.53 -18.23
C ALA A 45 -7.96 27.88 -17.22
N LYS A 46 -7.41 26.86 -16.54
CA LYS A 46 -6.30 27.02 -15.60
C LYS A 46 -5.01 27.48 -16.28
N LEU A 47 -4.70 27.00 -17.49
CA LEU A 47 -3.53 27.47 -18.26
C LEU A 47 -3.61 28.98 -18.56
N ARG A 48 -4.79 29.48 -18.95
CA ARG A 48 -5.03 30.90 -19.23
C ARG A 48 -4.89 31.79 -17.99
N THR A 49 -5.37 31.32 -16.85
CA THR A 49 -5.38 32.09 -15.60
C THR A 49 -4.06 31.99 -14.83
N LEU A 50 -3.51 30.79 -14.70
CA LEU A 50 -2.36 30.50 -13.82
C LEU A 50 -1.02 30.73 -14.51
N LYS A 51 -0.95 30.57 -15.84
CA LYS A 51 0.29 30.65 -16.64
C LYS A 51 1.47 29.93 -15.96
N PRO A 52 1.37 28.61 -15.77
CA PRO A 52 2.36 27.85 -15.03
C PRO A 52 3.72 27.87 -15.72
N PHE A 53 4.77 27.60 -14.94
CA PHE A 53 6.11 27.35 -15.46
C PHE A 53 6.17 26.12 -16.38
N LEU A 54 5.32 25.11 -16.13
CA LEU A 54 5.26 23.87 -16.90
C LEU A 54 3.86 23.26 -16.82
N ALA A 55 3.39 22.66 -17.92
CA ALA A 55 2.17 21.87 -17.93
C ALA A 55 2.45 20.42 -18.32
N VAL A 56 1.88 19.48 -17.57
CA VAL A 56 1.90 18.04 -17.89
C VAL A 56 0.47 17.64 -18.25
N LEU A 57 0.25 17.19 -19.48
CA LEU A 57 -1.08 16.86 -19.99
C LEU A 57 -1.16 15.40 -20.41
N ASP A 58 -2.26 14.75 -20.06
CA ASP A 58 -2.65 13.52 -20.72
C ASP A 58 -3.05 13.81 -22.17
N ALA A 59 -2.63 12.93 -23.08
CA ALA A 59 -3.05 12.99 -24.47
C ALA A 59 -4.57 12.80 -24.59
N LEU A 60 -5.11 11.75 -23.99
CA LEU A 60 -6.54 11.46 -24.00
C LEU A 60 -7.16 12.07 -22.74
N LEU A 61 -7.95 13.13 -22.91
CA LEU A 61 -8.64 13.84 -21.83
C LEU A 61 -10.13 13.96 -22.13
N PRO A 62 -11.01 13.87 -21.10
CA PRO A 62 -12.43 14.17 -21.25
C PRO A 62 -12.68 15.63 -21.66
N LYS A 63 -13.82 15.88 -22.32
CA LYS A 63 -14.32 17.17 -22.86
C LYS A 63 -13.47 17.82 -23.95
N ARG A 64 -12.15 17.83 -23.80
CA ARG A 64 -11.21 18.36 -24.77
C ARG A 64 -9.90 17.57 -24.70
N ASP A 65 -9.50 17.02 -25.84
CA ASP A 65 -8.32 16.19 -25.96
C ASP A 65 -7.02 17.00 -25.73
N GLY A 66 -6.02 16.41 -25.08
CA GLY A 66 -4.73 17.03 -24.76
C GLY A 66 -3.92 17.43 -25.99
N PHE A 67 -4.05 16.70 -27.10
CA PHE A 67 -3.48 17.08 -28.40
C PHE A 67 -4.04 18.41 -28.87
N VAL A 68 -5.36 18.57 -28.79
CA VAL A 68 -6.07 19.78 -29.18
C VAL A 68 -5.69 20.94 -28.26
N ILE A 69 -5.53 20.70 -26.96
CA ILE A 69 -5.08 21.74 -26.01
C ILE A 69 -3.66 22.20 -26.37
N CYS A 70 -2.75 21.27 -26.66
CA CYS A 70 -1.37 21.58 -27.04
C CYS A 70 -1.30 22.50 -28.27
N GLU A 71 -2.04 22.17 -29.32
CA GLU A 71 -2.13 22.97 -30.55
C GLU A 71 -2.66 24.39 -30.26
N HIS A 72 -3.76 24.50 -29.49
CA HIS A 72 -4.34 25.79 -29.11
C HIS A 72 -3.40 26.64 -28.24
N LEU A 73 -2.61 26.01 -27.36
CA LEU A 73 -1.64 26.70 -26.52
C LEU A 73 -0.50 27.28 -27.34
N LYS A 74 0.03 26.52 -28.30
CA LYS A 74 1.13 26.99 -29.16
C LYS A 74 0.68 28.03 -30.19
N ALA A 75 -0.60 28.01 -30.59
CA ALA A 75 -1.18 29.03 -31.46
C ALA A 75 -1.48 30.36 -30.73
N ASP A 76 -1.62 30.37 -29.40
CA ASP A 76 -1.90 31.56 -28.60
C ASP A 76 -0.59 32.26 -28.17
N PRO A 77 -0.26 33.47 -28.66
CA PRO A 77 0.99 34.16 -28.32
C PRO A 77 1.19 34.40 -26.82
N ALA A 78 0.11 34.44 -26.03
CA ALA A 78 0.17 34.66 -24.60
C ALA A 78 0.50 33.39 -23.79
N LEU A 79 0.39 32.21 -24.42
CA LEU A 79 0.55 30.89 -23.80
C LEU A 79 1.62 30.01 -24.48
N ALA A 80 2.03 30.36 -25.70
CA ALA A 80 2.98 29.59 -26.51
C ALA A 80 4.34 29.36 -25.80
N GLY A 81 4.71 30.26 -24.90
CA GLY A 81 5.94 30.16 -24.10
C GLY A 81 5.89 29.16 -22.94
N ILE A 82 4.74 28.57 -22.64
CA ILE A 82 4.61 27.55 -21.59
C ILE A 82 5.12 26.19 -22.16
N PRO A 83 6.13 25.57 -21.53
CA PRO A 83 6.55 24.21 -21.87
C PRO A 83 5.46 23.17 -21.57
N ILE A 84 5.33 22.17 -22.43
CA ILE A 84 4.32 21.11 -22.34
C ILE A 84 4.97 19.74 -22.40
N ILE A 85 4.70 18.91 -21.38
CA ILE A 85 4.97 17.47 -21.40
C ILE A 85 3.65 16.74 -21.66
N LEU A 86 3.57 16.00 -22.76
CA LEU A 86 2.38 15.23 -23.14
C LEU A 86 2.56 13.74 -22.80
N LEU A 87 1.62 13.15 -22.07
CA LEU A 87 1.61 11.73 -21.70
C LEU A 87 0.71 10.96 -22.66
N SER A 88 1.32 10.20 -23.57
CA SER A 88 0.63 9.49 -24.65
C SER A 88 0.62 7.97 -24.44
N PRO A 89 -0.48 7.26 -24.75
CA PRO A 89 -0.46 5.79 -24.81
C PRO A 89 0.28 5.26 -26.06
N PHE A 90 0.55 6.10 -27.05
CA PHE A 90 1.19 5.72 -28.32
C PHE A 90 2.70 5.93 -28.29
N ASP A 91 3.43 5.05 -28.99
CA ASP A 91 4.86 5.18 -29.22
C ASP A 91 5.14 6.35 -30.19
N VAL A 92 6.06 7.24 -29.81
CA VAL A 92 6.47 8.41 -30.60
C VAL A 92 7.07 7.99 -31.95
N GLU A 93 7.68 6.80 -32.05
CA GLU A 93 8.21 6.28 -33.32
C GLU A 93 7.12 5.73 -34.24
N ALA A 94 6.02 5.21 -33.68
CA ALA A 94 4.90 4.68 -34.45
C ALA A 94 4.06 5.78 -35.15
N VAL A 95 4.26 7.05 -34.78
CA VAL A 95 3.53 8.21 -35.34
C VAL A 95 4.28 8.84 -36.52
N LYS A 96 5.58 8.57 -36.71
CA LYS A 96 6.38 9.06 -37.85
C LYS A 96 5.76 8.78 -39.24
N PRO A 97 5.17 7.59 -39.52
CA PRO A 97 4.57 7.30 -40.83
C PRO A 97 3.26 8.08 -41.10
N LEU A 98 2.57 8.56 -40.07
CA LEU A 98 1.32 9.32 -40.22
C LEU A 98 1.55 10.73 -40.81
N ARG A 99 2.82 11.16 -40.91
CA ARG A 99 3.28 12.35 -41.63
C ARG A 99 2.87 12.37 -43.10
N GLU A 100 2.72 11.20 -43.73
CA GLU A 100 2.44 11.10 -45.17
C GLU A 100 0.93 11.17 -45.50
N ASN A 101 0.05 11.00 -44.50
CA ASN A 101 -1.41 10.87 -44.72
C ASN A 101 -2.26 12.07 -44.26
N GLY A 102 -1.66 13.17 -43.82
CA GLY A 102 -2.38 14.44 -43.60
C GLY A 102 -3.46 14.42 -42.50
N LEU A 103 -3.35 13.55 -41.49
CA LEU A 103 -4.23 13.51 -40.33
C LEU A 103 -3.67 14.42 -39.23
N GLY A 104 -4.46 15.40 -38.76
CA GLY A 104 -4.06 16.46 -37.79
C GLY A 104 -3.55 16.00 -36.41
N LEU A 105 -3.44 14.69 -36.16
CA LEU A 105 -2.73 14.14 -35.00
C LEU A 105 -1.23 14.42 -35.07
N ALA A 106 -0.62 14.48 -36.26
CA ALA A 106 0.83 14.69 -36.40
C ALA A 106 1.30 16.07 -35.89
N ASP A 107 0.51 17.13 -36.13
CA ASP A 107 0.86 18.52 -35.77
C ASP A 107 0.80 18.77 -34.25
N ALA A 108 -0.11 18.10 -33.54
CA ALA A 108 -0.21 18.18 -32.08
C ALA A 108 0.93 17.43 -31.35
N PHE A 109 1.38 16.28 -31.88
CA PHE A 109 2.56 15.56 -31.38
C PHE A 109 3.85 16.39 -31.55
N LEU A 110 3.93 17.22 -32.59
CA LEU A 110 5.05 18.12 -32.88
C LEU A 110 5.02 19.43 -32.05
N SER A 111 3.85 19.80 -31.53
CA SER A 111 3.65 21.04 -30.77
C SER A 111 4.02 20.92 -29.29
N ALA A 112 4.10 19.70 -28.75
CA ALA A 112 4.54 19.47 -27.38
C ALA A 112 6.07 19.57 -27.29
N ASP A 113 6.57 20.14 -26.19
CA ASP A 113 8.02 20.25 -25.96
C ASP A 113 8.64 18.89 -25.59
N LEU A 114 7.83 17.96 -25.08
CA LEU A 114 8.19 16.57 -24.82
C LEU A 114 6.96 15.66 -24.86
N VAL A 115 7.09 14.47 -25.45
CA VAL A 115 6.06 13.42 -25.40
C VAL A 115 6.62 12.20 -24.67
N LEU A 116 5.93 11.72 -23.64
CA LEU A 116 6.28 10.54 -22.86
C LEU A 116 5.25 9.43 -23.07
N GLN A 117 5.72 8.23 -23.42
CA GLN A 117 4.86 7.06 -23.56
C GLN A 117 4.45 6.53 -22.19
N LYS A 118 3.14 6.36 -21.96
CA LYS A 118 2.58 5.71 -20.78
C LYS A 118 2.89 4.19 -20.81
N PRO A 119 3.21 3.56 -19.66
CA PRO A 119 3.24 4.14 -18.32
C PRO A 119 4.51 4.96 -18.06
N VAL A 120 4.35 6.13 -17.42
CA VAL A 120 5.47 7.02 -17.06
C VAL A 120 5.80 6.85 -15.58
N PRO A 121 7.00 6.35 -15.21
CA PRO A 121 7.43 6.32 -13.82
C PRO A 121 7.61 7.73 -13.24
N VAL A 122 7.41 7.87 -11.93
CA VAL A 122 7.53 9.15 -11.23
C VAL A 122 8.94 9.73 -11.38
N GLU A 123 9.96 8.88 -11.28
CA GLU A 123 11.37 9.26 -11.37
C GLU A 123 11.68 9.87 -12.75
N ARG A 124 11.09 9.30 -13.81
CA ARG A 124 11.26 9.77 -15.18
C ARG A 124 10.60 11.12 -15.39
N LEU A 125 9.40 11.33 -14.84
CA LEU A 125 8.73 12.63 -14.89
C LEU A 125 9.56 13.71 -14.18
N LEU A 126 10.07 13.40 -12.97
CA LEU A 126 10.92 14.31 -12.21
C LEU A 126 12.20 14.70 -12.95
N GLU A 127 12.86 13.74 -13.61
CA GLU A 127 14.07 13.99 -14.40
C GLU A 127 13.82 15.06 -15.49
N PHE A 128 12.72 14.96 -16.23
CA PHE A 128 12.41 15.91 -17.31
C PHE A 128 11.97 17.27 -16.79
N VAL A 129 11.20 17.32 -15.70
CA VAL A 129 10.81 18.57 -15.04
C VAL A 129 12.05 19.35 -14.59
N GLU A 130 13.03 18.67 -14.00
CA GLU A 130 14.30 19.27 -13.58
C GLU A 130 15.11 19.81 -14.75
N ARG A 131 15.19 19.06 -15.85
CA ARG A 131 15.89 19.53 -17.07
C ARG A 131 15.28 20.80 -17.64
N ILE A 132 13.96 20.89 -17.70
CA ILE A 132 13.24 22.08 -18.15
C ILE A 132 13.53 23.26 -17.21
N ARG A 133 13.57 23.03 -15.89
CA ARG A 133 13.94 24.06 -14.89
C ARG A 133 15.35 24.58 -15.10
N GLU A 134 16.30 23.71 -15.42
CA GLU A 134 17.69 24.06 -15.67
C GLU A 134 17.92 24.72 -17.05
N GLY A 135 16.87 24.96 -17.84
CA GLY A 135 16.98 25.49 -19.21
C GLY A 135 17.68 24.53 -20.18
N ARG A 136 17.79 23.25 -19.82
CA ARG A 136 18.35 22.20 -20.67
C ARG A 136 17.25 21.71 -21.61
N PRO A 137 17.57 21.38 -22.88
CA PRO A 137 16.56 20.89 -23.81
C PRO A 137 15.88 19.61 -23.27
N ALA A 138 14.54 19.60 -23.34
CA ALA A 138 13.65 18.60 -22.77
C ALA A 138 13.88 17.20 -23.39
N VAL A 139 14.26 17.17 -24.66
CA VAL A 139 14.80 15.99 -25.35
C VAL A 139 16.31 16.19 -25.41
N PRO A 140 17.17 15.22 -25.06
CA PRO A 140 18.54 15.25 -25.55
C PRO A 140 18.47 15.49 -27.06
N PRO A 141 19.26 16.39 -27.65
CA PRO A 141 19.28 16.50 -29.10
C PRO A 141 19.38 15.10 -29.69
N LEU A 142 18.55 14.77 -30.69
CA LEU A 142 18.76 13.63 -31.60
C LEU A 142 20.10 13.76 -32.39
N THR A 143 21.02 14.57 -31.88
CA THR A 143 22.36 14.87 -32.36
C THR A 143 23.37 14.78 -31.19
N ALA A 144 23.19 13.84 -30.25
CA ALA A 144 24.34 12.96 -30.08
C ALA A 144 24.45 12.28 -31.44
N GLU A 145 25.51 12.56 -32.21
CA GLU A 145 25.82 11.68 -33.32
C GLU A 145 25.72 10.25 -32.76
N GLU A 146 24.68 9.50 -33.12
CA GLU A 146 24.77 8.06 -33.01
C GLU A 146 26.12 7.73 -33.63
N PRO A 147 27.00 7.00 -32.93
CA PRO A 147 28.33 6.71 -33.46
C PRO A 147 28.11 6.19 -34.88
N LYS A 148 28.57 6.97 -35.86
CA LYS A 148 28.25 6.70 -37.26
C LYS A 148 28.59 5.24 -37.52
N GLN A 149 27.58 4.48 -37.92
CA GLN A 149 27.71 3.06 -38.22
C GLN A 149 28.92 2.87 -39.14
N THR A 150 29.87 2.06 -38.69
CA THR A 150 31.19 1.98 -39.31
C THR A 150 31.18 0.89 -40.37
N VAL A 151 31.49 1.24 -41.61
CA VAL A 151 31.61 0.30 -42.72
C VAL A 151 33.07 0.22 -43.14
N LEU A 152 33.64 -0.99 -43.13
CA LEU A 152 34.98 -1.25 -43.65
C LEU A 152 34.91 -1.74 -45.09
N LEU A 153 35.46 -0.97 -46.02
CA LEU A 153 35.63 -1.33 -47.43
C LEU A 153 37.01 -1.95 -47.64
N ILE A 154 37.06 -3.12 -48.26
CA ILE A 154 38.30 -3.81 -48.62
C ILE A 154 38.26 -4.12 -50.12
N ASP A 155 39.06 -3.40 -50.92
CA ASP A 155 39.10 -3.51 -52.38
C ASP A 155 40.45 -2.96 -52.88
N ASP A 156 41.11 -3.63 -53.84
CA ASP A 156 42.41 -3.16 -54.34
C ASP A 156 42.29 -2.10 -55.46
N ASP A 157 41.07 -1.86 -55.98
CA ASP A 157 40.76 -0.77 -56.89
C ASP A 157 40.44 0.54 -56.14
N ARG A 158 41.40 1.48 -56.22
CA ARG A 158 41.31 2.82 -55.62
C ARG A 158 40.11 3.64 -56.11
N LEU A 159 39.69 3.48 -57.37
CA LEU A 159 38.55 4.21 -57.92
C LEU A 159 37.25 3.68 -57.31
N ASN A 160 37.13 2.36 -57.15
CA ASN A 160 35.97 1.74 -56.53
C ASN A 160 35.87 2.12 -55.05
N ILE A 161 36.97 2.04 -54.29
CA ILE A 161 37.02 2.54 -52.91
C ILE A 161 36.54 3.98 -52.83
N LYS A 162 37.05 4.88 -53.69
CA LYS A 162 36.70 6.30 -53.57
C LYS A 162 35.23 6.56 -53.84
N LEU A 163 34.64 5.86 -54.81
CA LEU A 163 33.24 6.03 -55.17
C LEU A 163 32.30 5.45 -54.11
N LEU A 164 32.62 4.28 -53.54
CA LEU A 164 31.89 3.68 -52.43
C LEU A 164 32.03 4.50 -51.14
N GLU A 165 33.22 5.04 -50.86
CA GLU A 165 33.48 5.90 -49.71
C GLU A 165 32.58 7.14 -49.75
N VAL A 166 32.54 7.86 -50.89
CA VAL A 166 31.65 9.03 -51.05
C VAL A 166 30.18 8.62 -50.88
N THR A 167 29.75 7.57 -51.57
CA THR A 167 28.35 7.09 -51.55
C THR A 167 27.88 6.75 -50.13
N LEU A 168 28.69 6.00 -49.37
CA LEU A 168 28.34 5.57 -48.01
C LEU A 168 28.50 6.70 -46.99
N THR A 169 29.47 7.60 -47.19
CA THR A 169 29.62 8.78 -46.33
C THR A 169 28.43 9.72 -46.49
N ASP A 170 27.96 9.97 -47.72
CA ASP A 170 26.76 10.76 -48.01
C ASP A 170 25.49 10.12 -47.42
N ALA A 171 25.46 8.79 -47.32
CA ALA A 171 24.40 8.03 -46.66
C ALA A 171 24.49 8.03 -45.11
N GLY A 172 25.50 8.68 -44.53
CA GLY A 172 25.66 8.87 -43.08
C GLY A 172 26.54 7.84 -42.37
N PHE A 173 27.22 6.95 -43.08
CA PHE A 173 28.11 5.95 -42.49
C PHE A 173 29.51 6.53 -42.21
N ARG A 174 30.22 5.98 -41.21
CA ARG A 174 31.66 6.18 -41.07
C ARG A 174 32.35 5.14 -41.93
N VAL A 175 33.04 5.57 -42.98
CA VAL A 175 33.71 4.64 -43.89
C VAL A 175 35.17 4.50 -43.52
N MET A 176 35.62 3.26 -43.41
CA MET A 176 37.02 2.89 -43.33
C MET A 176 37.39 2.16 -44.62
N THR A 177 38.64 2.32 -45.08
CA THR A 177 39.07 1.77 -46.37
C THR A 177 40.39 1.02 -46.20
N ALA A 178 40.50 -0.13 -46.87
CA ALA A 178 41.73 -0.93 -46.95
C ALA A 178 41.98 -1.35 -48.41
N LEU A 179 43.22 -1.20 -48.89
CA LEU A 179 43.59 -1.61 -50.26
C LEU A 179 44.03 -3.07 -50.34
N THR A 180 44.13 -3.76 -49.21
CA THR A 180 44.63 -5.13 -49.11
C THR A 180 43.87 -5.90 -48.03
N GLY A 181 43.76 -7.22 -48.19
CA GLY A 181 43.10 -8.08 -47.21
C GLY A 181 43.76 -8.03 -45.82
N LYS A 182 45.11 -7.93 -45.78
CA LYS A 182 45.86 -7.82 -44.52
C LYS A 182 45.57 -6.52 -43.79
N GLU A 183 45.53 -5.40 -44.51
CA GLU A 183 45.17 -4.10 -43.94
C GLU A 183 43.73 -4.12 -43.43
N GLY A 184 42.81 -4.70 -44.19
CA GLY A 184 41.40 -4.84 -43.78
C GLY A 184 41.24 -5.63 -42.47
N LEU A 185 41.93 -6.76 -42.33
CA LEU A 185 41.90 -7.53 -41.07
C LEU A 185 42.48 -6.75 -39.88
N ARG A 186 43.56 -5.98 -40.10
CA ARG A 186 44.14 -5.11 -39.07
C ARG A 186 43.15 -4.02 -38.64
N LEU A 187 42.48 -3.37 -39.59
CA LEU A 187 41.49 -2.34 -39.31
C LEU A 187 40.25 -2.90 -38.60
N PHE A 188 39.79 -4.10 -38.99
CA PHE A 188 38.71 -4.80 -38.29
C PHE A 188 39.03 -5.03 -36.80
N GLU A 189 40.25 -5.46 -36.49
CA GLU A 189 40.68 -5.70 -35.10
C GLU A 189 40.79 -4.40 -34.29
N GLN A 190 41.19 -3.30 -34.91
CA GLN A 190 41.40 -2.02 -34.23
C GLN A 190 40.09 -1.28 -33.96
N GLU A 191 39.13 -1.34 -34.89
CA GLU A 191 38.02 -0.38 -34.93
C GLU A 191 36.63 -1.04 -34.89
N GLN A 192 36.57 -2.38 -34.94
CA GLN A 192 35.33 -3.18 -34.88
C GLN A 192 34.15 -2.60 -35.69
N PRO A 193 34.24 -2.63 -37.03
CA PRO A 193 33.20 -2.08 -37.89
C PRO A 193 31.86 -2.81 -37.71
N ASP A 194 30.75 -2.10 -37.92
CA ASP A 194 29.39 -2.64 -37.93
C ASP A 194 29.13 -3.53 -39.16
N LEU A 195 29.86 -3.31 -40.28
CA LEU A 195 29.77 -4.10 -41.51
C LEU A 195 31.08 -4.08 -42.31
N VAL A 196 31.37 -5.18 -43.01
CA VAL A 196 32.50 -5.24 -43.96
C VAL A 196 31.99 -5.44 -45.39
N MET A 197 32.44 -4.62 -46.32
CA MET A 197 32.33 -4.89 -47.75
C MET A 197 33.67 -5.36 -48.28
N LEU A 198 33.70 -6.53 -48.93
CA LEU A 198 34.94 -7.21 -49.27
C LEU A 198 34.95 -7.65 -50.72
N ASP A 199 35.93 -7.18 -51.49
CA ASP A 199 36.21 -7.72 -52.81
C ASP A 199 36.73 -9.17 -52.73
N ILE A 200 36.24 -10.03 -53.62
CA ILE A 200 36.70 -11.41 -53.73
C ILE A 200 38.11 -11.47 -54.35
N LEU A 201 38.35 -10.65 -55.38
CA LEU A 201 39.54 -10.72 -56.23
C LEU A 201 40.51 -9.59 -55.86
N MET A 202 41.50 -9.90 -55.03
CA MET A 202 42.55 -8.94 -54.63
C MET A 202 43.95 -9.52 -54.88
N SER A 203 44.91 -8.63 -55.14
CA SER A 203 46.29 -8.98 -55.46
C SER A 203 47.14 -9.58 -54.32
N ASP A 204 46.76 -9.41 -53.04
CA ASP A 204 47.56 -9.84 -51.88
C ASP A 204 47.04 -11.10 -51.18
N LEU A 205 45.73 -11.20 -50.98
CA LEU A 205 45.03 -12.30 -50.32
C LEU A 205 43.69 -12.54 -51.02
N HIS A 206 43.31 -13.81 -51.20
CA HIS A 206 41.99 -14.13 -51.76
C HIS A 206 40.89 -13.76 -50.76
N GLY A 207 39.84 -13.05 -51.21
CA GLY A 207 38.79 -12.51 -50.34
C GLY A 207 38.09 -13.55 -49.46
N LEU A 208 37.94 -14.79 -49.92
CA LEU A 208 37.36 -15.88 -49.11
C LEU A 208 38.19 -16.21 -47.84
N SER A 209 39.51 -16.03 -47.89
CA SER A 209 40.39 -16.22 -46.72
C SER A 209 40.18 -15.12 -45.68
N VAL A 210 39.93 -13.89 -46.15
CA VAL A 210 39.60 -12.74 -45.30
C VAL A 210 38.23 -12.94 -44.65
N LEU A 211 37.20 -13.32 -45.43
CA LEU A 211 35.86 -13.64 -44.93
C LEU A 211 35.90 -14.70 -43.82
N THR A 212 36.59 -15.81 -44.06
CA THR A 212 36.71 -16.91 -43.08
C THR A 212 37.36 -16.41 -41.78
N SER A 213 38.38 -15.56 -41.90
CA SER A 213 39.07 -14.99 -40.74
C SER A 213 38.18 -14.02 -39.95
N LEU A 214 37.40 -13.19 -40.64
CA LEU A 214 36.42 -12.30 -40.02
C LEU A 214 35.33 -13.10 -39.30
N LYS A 215 34.71 -14.08 -39.96
CA LYS A 215 33.61 -14.88 -39.41
C LYS A 215 34.01 -15.75 -38.22
N ARG A 216 35.25 -16.25 -38.21
CA ARG A 216 35.79 -16.99 -37.05
C ARG A 216 35.90 -16.10 -35.81
N ARG A 217 36.22 -14.82 -35.97
CA ARG A 217 36.45 -13.87 -34.87
C ARG A 217 35.17 -13.14 -34.44
N ALA A 218 34.33 -12.80 -35.41
CA ALA A 218 33.02 -12.19 -35.20
C ALA A 218 31.97 -12.88 -36.10
N PRO A 219 31.36 -13.98 -35.63
CA PRO A 219 30.36 -14.72 -36.40
C PRO A 219 29.16 -13.87 -36.84
N ALA A 220 28.75 -12.93 -35.97
CA ALA A 220 27.61 -12.04 -36.17
C ALA A 220 27.90 -10.81 -37.06
N LEU A 221 29.17 -10.54 -37.41
CA LEU A 221 29.54 -9.40 -38.26
C LEU A 221 28.94 -9.57 -39.66
N PRO A 222 28.10 -8.66 -40.15
CA PRO A 222 27.64 -8.73 -41.53
C PRO A 222 28.81 -8.47 -42.48
N VAL A 223 29.00 -9.38 -43.45
CA VAL A 223 30.03 -9.25 -44.48
C VAL A 223 29.37 -9.37 -45.84
N ILE A 224 29.46 -8.30 -46.62
CA ILE A 224 28.92 -8.23 -47.98
C ILE A 224 30.06 -8.39 -48.96
N ILE A 225 29.89 -9.31 -49.89
CA ILE A 225 30.96 -9.68 -50.82
C ILE A 225 30.76 -8.94 -52.15
N MET A 226 31.80 -8.35 -52.71
CA MET A 226 31.76 -7.70 -54.02
C MET A 226 32.41 -8.63 -55.05
N THR A 227 31.71 -8.95 -56.14
CA THR A 227 32.16 -9.96 -57.12
C THR A 227 32.08 -9.44 -58.55
N ALA A 228 32.92 -9.94 -59.45
CA ALA A 228 32.84 -9.61 -60.87
C ALA A 228 31.77 -10.46 -61.60
N HIS A 229 31.29 -9.98 -62.75
CA HIS A 229 30.35 -10.75 -63.57
C HIS A 229 30.95 -12.11 -64.00
N GLY A 230 30.20 -13.21 -63.85
CA GLY A 230 30.67 -14.57 -64.13
C GLY A 230 31.32 -15.33 -62.96
N SER A 231 31.30 -14.78 -61.75
CA SER A 231 31.87 -15.40 -60.52
C SER A 231 30.82 -15.98 -59.56
N GLU A 232 29.70 -16.48 -60.09
CA GLU A 232 28.57 -17.01 -59.30
C GLU A 232 28.98 -18.17 -58.37
N GLU A 233 29.89 -19.04 -58.81
CA GLU A 233 30.43 -20.13 -57.99
C GLU A 233 31.15 -19.60 -56.73
N MET A 234 31.91 -18.51 -56.87
CA MET A 234 32.63 -17.88 -55.76
C MET A 234 31.67 -17.16 -54.80
N ALA A 235 30.61 -16.54 -55.31
CA ALA A 235 29.56 -15.95 -54.49
C ALA A 235 28.83 -17.02 -53.65
N VAL A 236 28.50 -18.16 -54.25
CA VAL A 236 27.91 -19.32 -53.56
C VAL A 236 28.84 -19.86 -52.47
N GLU A 237 30.13 -19.97 -52.77
CA GLU A 237 31.13 -20.38 -51.79
C GLU A 237 31.24 -19.38 -50.63
N ALA A 238 31.25 -18.08 -50.91
CA ALA A 238 31.29 -17.05 -49.88
C ALA A 238 30.05 -17.08 -48.96
N MET A 239 28.85 -17.31 -49.51
CA MET A 239 27.63 -17.48 -48.71
C MET A 239 27.73 -18.69 -47.78
N LYS A 240 28.28 -19.82 -48.26
CA LYS A 240 28.52 -21.01 -47.41
C LYS A 240 29.51 -20.74 -46.27
N LEU A 241 30.49 -19.86 -46.50
CA LEU A 241 31.45 -19.42 -45.50
C LEU A 241 30.90 -18.35 -44.53
N GLY A 242 29.62 -17.95 -44.69
CA GLY A 242 28.92 -17.07 -43.76
C GLY A 242 28.86 -15.61 -44.21
N ALA A 243 29.15 -15.30 -45.48
CA ALA A 243 28.80 -13.99 -46.05
C ALA A 243 27.30 -13.72 -45.89
N SER A 244 26.97 -12.47 -45.64
CA SER A 244 25.60 -12.02 -45.42
C SER A 244 24.86 -11.78 -46.72
N ASP A 245 25.59 -11.27 -47.73
CA ASP A 245 25.07 -11.02 -49.07
C ASP A 245 26.24 -10.87 -50.06
N TYR A 246 25.94 -10.76 -51.35
CA TYR A 246 26.91 -10.40 -52.37
C TYR A 246 26.35 -9.38 -53.38
N LEU A 247 27.24 -8.54 -53.92
CA LEU A 247 26.95 -7.51 -54.91
C LEU A 247 27.83 -7.73 -56.15
N VAL A 248 27.21 -7.73 -57.33
CA VAL A 248 27.91 -7.93 -58.61
C VAL A 248 28.37 -6.59 -59.18
N LYS A 249 29.64 -6.48 -59.58
CA LYS A 249 30.24 -5.33 -60.26
C LYS A 249 29.84 -5.31 -61.76
N PRO A 250 29.57 -4.15 -62.37
CA PRO A 250 29.67 -2.80 -61.81
C PRO A 250 28.54 -2.49 -60.82
N LEU A 251 28.90 -1.89 -59.67
CA LEU A 251 27.96 -1.64 -58.57
C LEU A 251 27.00 -0.49 -58.90
N HIS A 252 25.72 -0.68 -58.60
CA HIS A 252 24.75 0.42 -58.56
C HIS A 252 24.85 1.14 -57.21
N TYR A 253 25.67 2.18 -57.13
CA TYR A 253 25.98 2.91 -55.89
C TYR A 253 24.74 3.38 -55.11
N GLN A 254 23.65 3.73 -55.79
CA GLN A 254 22.37 4.09 -55.15
C GLN A 254 21.73 2.95 -54.33
N ARG A 255 21.98 1.68 -54.69
CA ARG A 255 21.48 0.52 -53.94
C ARG A 255 22.42 0.07 -52.82
N VAL A 256 23.72 0.37 -52.91
CA VAL A 256 24.72 -0.11 -51.94
C VAL A 256 24.39 0.37 -50.53
N ALA A 257 24.05 1.65 -50.36
CA ALA A 257 23.71 2.20 -49.04
C ALA A 257 22.48 1.54 -48.41
N ALA A 258 21.46 1.19 -49.20
CA ALA A 258 20.27 0.50 -48.71
C ALA A 258 20.60 -0.92 -48.24
N VAL A 259 21.38 -1.66 -49.03
CA VAL A 259 21.80 -3.03 -48.69
C VAL A 259 22.67 -3.06 -47.44
N VAL A 260 23.60 -2.10 -47.29
CA VAL A 260 24.43 -1.96 -46.08
C VAL A 260 23.57 -1.66 -44.86
N ARG A 261 22.63 -0.72 -44.96
CA ARG A 261 21.72 -0.36 -43.86
C ARG A 261 20.90 -1.55 -43.40
N GLU A 262 20.27 -2.27 -44.33
CA GLU A 262 19.46 -3.45 -44.05
C GLU A 262 20.24 -4.50 -43.25
N HIS A 263 21.48 -4.79 -43.66
CA HIS A 263 22.28 -5.83 -43.01
C HIS A 263 22.80 -5.43 -41.62
N ILE A 264 23.10 -4.14 -41.40
CA ILE A 264 23.47 -3.62 -40.07
C ILE A 264 22.26 -3.69 -39.14
N GLU A 265 21.09 -3.21 -39.59
CA GLU A 265 19.85 -3.25 -38.80
C GLU A 265 19.46 -4.68 -38.44
N LYS A 266 19.51 -5.61 -39.40
CA LYS A 266 19.23 -7.03 -39.18
C LYS A 266 20.16 -7.67 -38.16
N SER A 267 21.45 -7.32 -38.17
CA SER A 267 22.40 -7.83 -37.17
C SER A 267 22.11 -7.28 -35.77
N ARG A 268 21.79 -5.99 -35.66
CA ARG A 268 21.39 -5.35 -34.39
C ARG A 268 20.11 -5.93 -33.81
N LEU A 269 19.09 -6.17 -34.65
CA LEU A 269 17.82 -6.78 -34.22
C LEU A 269 18.04 -8.17 -33.63
N ARG A 270 18.84 -9.01 -34.29
CA ARG A 270 19.18 -10.35 -33.80
C ARG A 270 19.89 -10.31 -32.45
N ALA A 271 20.90 -9.44 -32.31
CA ALA A 271 21.61 -9.28 -31.04
C ALA A 271 20.69 -8.80 -29.90
N THR A 272 19.73 -7.93 -30.22
CA THR A 272 18.74 -7.43 -29.25
C THR A 272 17.75 -8.52 -28.85
N GLU A 273 17.24 -9.29 -29.82
CA GLU A 273 16.33 -10.42 -29.57
C GLU A 273 16.98 -11.49 -28.67
N GLU A 274 18.23 -11.85 -28.94
CA GLU A 274 19.00 -12.79 -28.12
C GLU A 274 19.16 -12.28 -26.68
N ARG A 275 19.51 -11.00 -26.52
CA ARG A 275 19.63 -10.36 -25.20
C ARG A 275 18.31 -10.34 -24.43
N LEU A 276 17.22 -9.95 -25.07
CA LEU A 276 15.89 -9.91 -24.45
C LEU A 276 15.42 -11.31 -24.06
N THR A 277 15.68 -12.30 -24.91
CA THR A 277 15.36 -13.71 -24.63
C THR A 277 16.13 -14.21 -23.41
N HIS A 278 17.40 -13.84 -23.28
CA HIS A 278 18.21 -14.16 -22.10
C HIS A 278 17.64 -13.50 -20.83
N GLN A 279 17.35 -12.20 -20.89
CA GLN A 279 16.77 -11.46 -19.75
C GLN A 279 15.41 -12.02 -19.32
N LEU A 280 14.55 -12.40 -20.29
CA LEU A 280 13.25 -12.99 -20.00
C LEU A 280 13.40 -14.35 -19.30
N ARG A 281 14.37 -15.18 -19.70
CA ARG A 281 14.64 -16.47 -19.05
C ARG A 281 15.12 -16.28 -17.61
N GLU A 282 16.03 -15.34 -17.37
CA GLU A 282 16.50 -15.04 -16.01
C GLU A 282 15.36 -14.55 -15.10
N SER A 283 14.54 -13.62 -15.61
CA SER A 283 13.38 -13.09 -14.88
C SER A 283 12.35 -14.19 -14.59
N SER A 284 12.07 -15.08 -15.55
CA SER A 284 11.15 -16.21 -15.37
C SER A 284 11.63 -17.17 -14.28
N LEU A 285 12.93 -17.50 -14.25
CA LEU A 285 13.50 -18.33 -13.18
C LEU A 285 13.41 -17.65 -11.81
N GLN A 286 13.64 -16.34 -11.75
CA GLN A 286 13.50 -15.58 -10.50
C GLN A 286 12.05 -15.55 -10.00
N LEU A 287 11.07 -15.39 -10.90
CA LEU A 287 9.65 -15.46 -10.57
C LEU A 287 9.27 -16.85 -10.05
N MET A 288 9.71 -17.93 -10.71
CA MET A 288 9.43 -19.29 -10.26
C MET A 288 9.96 -19.56 -8.84
N ARG A 289 11.15 -19.06 -8.50
CA ARG A 289 11.69 -19.16 -7.13
C ARG A 289 10.81 -18.43 -6.11
N ARG A 290 10.40 -17.20 -6.42
CA ARG A 290 9.51 -16.42 -5.54
C ARG A 290 8.15 -17.08 -5.34
N VAL A 291 7.59 -17.68 -6.40
CA VAL A 291 6.32 -18.42 -6.30
C VAL A 291 6.47 -19.62 -5.35
N ALA A 292 7.53 -20.41 -5.49
CA ALA A 292 7.77 -21.57 -4.62
C ALA A 292 7.99 -21.16 -3.14
N GLU A 293 8.71 -20.06 -2.89
CA GLU A 293 8.90 -19.51 -1.55
C GLU A 293 7.58 -19.05 -0.92
N LEU A 294 6.74 -18.35 -1.70
CA LEU A 294 5.43 -17.89 -1.24
C LEU A 294 4.48 -19.06 -0.95
N GLU A 295 4.48 -20.11 -1.77
CA GLU A 295 3.67 -21.31 -1.51
C GLU A 295 4.08 -22.02 -0.21
N LEU A 296 5.39 -22.13 0.05
CA LEU A 296 5.89 -22.72 1.29
C LEU A 296 5.51 -21.86 2.52
N ALA A 297 5.68 -20.55 2.42
CA ALA A 297 5.32 -19.62 3.49
C ALA A 297 3.82 -19.67 3.78
N ARG A 298 2.99 -19.72 2.73
CA ARG A 298 1.53 -19.85 2.84
C ARG A 298 1.13 -21.14 3.56
N ARG A 299 1.71 -22.29 3.19
CA ARG A 299 1.41 -23.57 3.87
C ARG A 299 1.77 -23.55 5.35
N LYS A 300 2.92 -22.96 5.71
CA LYS A 300 3.32 -22.79 7.12
C LYS A 300 2.34 -21.91 7.89
N LEU A 301 1.87 -20.84 7.26
CA LEU A 301 0.88 -19.95 7.86
C LEU A 301 -0.47 -20.66 8.06
N GLU A 302 -0.94 -21.40 7.06
CA GLU A 302 -2.17 -22.20 7.15
C GLU A 302 -2.09 -23.24 8.29
N GLN A 303 -0.95 -23.91 8.45
CA GLN A 303 -0.74 -24.84 9.56
C GLN A 303 -0.75 -24.13 10.93
N ALA A 304 0.00 -23.03 11.06
CA ALA A 304 0.05 -22.27 12.31
C ALA A 304 -1.32 -21.71 12.71
N HIS A 305 -2.13 -21.29 11.73
CA HIS A 305 -3.49 -20.83 11.95
C HIS A 305 -4.39 -21.97 12.48
N ALA A 306 -4.33 -23.16 11.87
CA ALA A 306 -5.10 -24.31 12.33
C ALA A 306 -4.72 -24.75 13.75
N GLU A 307 -3.43 -24.75 14.09
CA GLU A 307 -2.95 -25.06 15.44
C GLU A 307 -3.44 -24.03 16.48
N LEU A 308 -3.44 -22.74 16.12
CA LEU A 308 -3.93 -21.66 16.97
C LEU A 308 -5.45 -21.76 17.19
N GLU A 309 -6.22 -22.05 16.15
CA GLU A 309 -7.67 -22.24 16.25
C GLU A 309 -8.03 -23.43 17.16
N GLU A 310 -7.35 -24.56 16.99
CA GLU A 310 -7.59 -25.74 17.82
C GLU A 310 -7.20 -25.48 19.29
N ALA A 311 -6.07 -24.80 19.53
CA ALA A 311 -5.69 -24.38 20.88
C ALA A 311 -6.73 -23.43 21.50
N GLY A 312 -7.28 -22.50 20.73
CA GLY A 312 -8.34 -21.60 21.15
C GLY A 312 -9.65 -22.33 21.49
N ARG A 313 -10.02 -23.33 20.68
CA ARG A 313 -11.18 -24.19 20.91
C ARG A 313 -11.03 -25.00 22.20
N LEU A 314 -9.89 -25.68 22.36
CA LEU A 314 -9.58 -26.47 23.56
C LEU A 314 -9.54 -25.61 24.83
N LYS A 315 -8.97 -24.40 24.76
CA LYS A 315 -8.98 -23.43 25.88
C LYS A 315 -10.41 -23.10 26.31
N THR A 316 -11.28 -22.81 25.34
CA THR A 316 -12.68 -22.43 25.61
C THR A 316 -13.48 -23.61 26.18
N GLU A 317 -13.31 -24.80 25.61
CA GLU A 317 -13.96 -26.02 26.08
C GLU A 317 -13.53 -26.37 27.51
N PHE A 318 -12.23 -26.28 27.80
CA PHE A 318 -11.68 -26.50 29.13
C PHE A 318 -12.25 -25.51 30.17
N ILE A 319 -12.26 -24.21 29.87
CA ILE A 319 -12.82 -23.20 30.78
C ILE A 319 -14.32 -23.44 31.00
N SER A 320 -15.05 -23.82 29.95
CA SER A 320 -16.47 -24.16 30.05
C SER A 320 -16.72 -25.34 30.98
N MET A 321 -15.96 -26.42 30.81
CA MET A 321 -16.04 -27.62 31.62
C MET A 321 -15.70 -27.33 33.09
N VAL A 322 -14.55 -26.71 33.35
CA VAL A 322 -14.10 -26.38 34.71
C VAL A 322 -15.11 -25.51 35.45
N SER A 323 -15.68 -24.52 34.78
CA SER A 323 -16.64 -23.62 35.41
C SER A 323 -17.96 -24.32 35.76
N HIS A 324 -18.41 -25.27 34.93
CA HIS A 324 -19.59 -26.09 35.24
C HIS A 324 -19.33 -27.06 36.41
N GLU A 325 -18.19 -27.75 36.38
CA GLU A 325 -17.76 -28.68 37.41
C GLU A 325 -17.51 -27.99 38.76
N LEU A 326 -17.11 -26.73 38.77
CA LEU A 326 -16.99 -25.94 40.00
C LEU A 326 -18.35 -25.42 40.49
N ARG A 327 -19.23 -24.97 39.57
CA ARG A 327 -20.53 -24.40 39.95
C ARG A 327 -21.41 -25.41 40.67
N THR A 328 -21.52 -26.62 40.15
CA THR A 328 -22.42 -27.66 40.69
C THR A 328 -22.18 -27.98 42.18
N PRO A 329 -20.97 -28.35 42.63
CA PRO A 329 -20.73 -28.61 44.05
C PRO A 329 -20.86 -27.35 44.91
N LEU A 330 -20.51 -26.18 44.40
CA LEU A 330 -20.65 -24.92 45.14
C LEU A 330 -22.12 -24.52 45.35
N THR A 331 -22.97 -24.70 44.34
CA THR A 331 -24.43 -24.48 44.47
C THR A 331 -25.04 -25.45 45.48
N ASN A 332 -24.58 -26.69 45.52
CA ASN A 332 -25.05 -27.66 46.51
C ASN A 332 -24.62 -27.28 47.94
N ILE A 333 -23.35 -26.91 48.13
CA ILE A 333 -22.86 -26.42 49.44
C ILE A 333 -23.64 -25.19 49.86
N GLN A 334 -23.83 -24.22 48.96
CA GLN A 334 -24.63 -23.02 49.20
C GLN A 334 -26.04 -23.38 49.67
N GLY A 335 -26.74 -24.28 48.96
CA GLY A 335 -28.10 -24.68 49.34
C GLY A 335 -28.18 -25.33 50.73
N TYR A 336 -27.24 -26.20 51.09
CA TYR A 336 -27.20 -26.78 52.44
C TYR A 336 -26.89 -25.75 53.53
N VAL A 337 -25.99 -24.81 53.25
CA VAL A 337 -25.68 -23.73 54.20
C VAL A 337 -26.87 -22.80 54.38
N GLU A 338 -27.60 -22.47 53.30
CA GLU A 338 -28.84 -21.68 53.36
C GLU A 338 -29.91 -22.39 54.21
N LEU A 339 -30.11 -23.70 54.03
CA LEU A 339 -31.04 -24.48 54.86
C LEU A 339 -30.69 -24.47 56.35
N LEU A 340 -29.39 -24.55 56.68
CA LEU A 340 -28.93 -24.49 58.08
C LEU A 340 -29.12 -23.08 58.68
N LEU A 341 -28.88 -22.02 57.90
CA LEU A 341 -29.08 -20.63 58.31
C LEU A 341 -30.56 -20.28 58.51
N ASP A 342 -31.45 -20.93 57.75
CA ASP A 342 -32.91 -20.84 57.88
C ASP A 342 -33.45 -21.66 59.08
N GLU A 343 -32.56 -22.32 59.84
CA GLU A 343 -32.89 -23.13 61.03
C GLU A 343 -33.88 -24.28 60.72
N ALA A 344 -33.90 -24.77 59.47
CA ALA A 344 -34.84 -25.78 58.99
C ALA A 344 -34.70 -27.13 59.71
N ASP A 345 -33.50 -27.46 60.18
CA ASP A 345 -33.16 -28.70 60.91
C ASP A 345 -32.86 -28.45 62.41
N GLY A 346 -33.29 -27.31 62.95
CA GLY A 346 -33.15 -26.93 64.35
C GLY A 346 -32.35 -25.63 64.58
N PRO A 347 -32.38 -25.09 65.80
CA PRO A 347 -31.75 -23.81 66.11
C PRO A 347 -30.22 -23.92 66.07
N ILE A 348 -29.57 -22.91 65.50
CA ILE A 348 -28.11 -22.76 65.49
C ILE A 348 -27.68 -21.67 66.48
N ASN A 349 -26.49 -21.81 67.07
CA ASN A 349 -25.92 -20.76 67.93
C ASN A 349 -25.23 -19.66 67.12
N ASP A 350 -24.94 -18.52 67.77
CA ASP A 350 -24.34 -17.36 67.12
C ASP A 350 -23.01 -17.66 66.41
N THR A 351 -22.16 -18.52 67.01
CA THR A 351 -20.88 -18.92 66.42
C THR A 351 -21.06 -19.82 65.19
N GLN A 352 -22.05 -20.72 65.21
CA GLN A 352 -22.40 -21.55 64.05
C GLN A 352 -22.94 -20.69 62.91
N ARG A 353 -23.79 -19.71 63.23
CA ARG A 353 -24.32 -18.74 62.27
C ARG A 353 -23.19 -17.96 61.60
N GLU A 354 -22.26 -17.42 62.38
CA GLU A 354 -21.08 -16.69 61.85
C GLU A 354 -20.23 -17.56 60.91
N TYR A 355 -19.94 -18.82 61.27
CA TYR A 355 -19.20 -19.73 60.40
C TYR A 355 -19.95 -20.09 59.11
N LEU A 356 -21.26 -20.32 59.20
CA LEU A 356 -22.10 -20.63 58.04
C LEU A 356 -22.19 -19.43 57.09
N GLU A 357 -22.31 -18.21 57.60
CA GLU A 357 -22.27 -16.98 56.80
C GLU A 357 -20.93 -16.83 56.06
N ILE A 358 -19.80 -17.11 56.72
CA ILE A 358 -18.48 -17.11 56.07
C ILE A 358 -18.41 -18.15 54.95
N VAL A 359 -18.93 -19.37 55.16
CA VAL A 359 -18.94 -20.42 54.12
C VAL A 359 -19.83 -19.99 52.94
N LEU A 360 -21.02 -19.46 53.23
CA LEU A 360 -21.97 -18.99 52.22
C LEU A 360 -21.36 -17.90 51.34
N ASP A 361 -20.68 -16.93 51.95
CA ASP A 361 -20.01 -15.84 51.23
C ASP A 361 -18.87 -16.36 50.35
N ASN A 362 -18.10 -17.34 50.83
CA ASN A 362 -17.06 -17.98 50.02
C ASN A 362 -17.65 -18.76 48.83
N CYS A 363 -18.76 -19.47 49.00
CA CYS A 363 -19.46 -20.17 47.92
C CYS A 363 -19.98 -19.18 46.85
N LYS A 364 -20.70 -18.13 47.27
CA LYS A 364 -21.19 -17.08 46.38
C LYS A 364 -20.05 -16.43 45.60
N ARG A 365 -18.93 -16.16 46.26
CA ARG A 365 -17.72 -15.60 45.63
C ARG A 365 -17.11 -16.54 44.59
N LEU A 366 -16.98 -17.83 44.88
CA LEU A 366 -16.40 -18.79 43.92
C LEU A 366 -17.31 -18.99 42.70
N ILE A 367 -18.63 -19.00 42.89
CA ILE A 367 -19.60 -19.05 41.79
C ILE A 367 -19.46 -17.80 40.92
N ALA A 368 -19.33 -16.61 41.53
CA ALA A 368 -19.12 -15.36 40.80
C ALA A 368 -17.81 -15.40 39.97
N ILE A 369 -16.71 -15.89 40.54
CA ILE A 369 -15.43 -16.05 39.83
C ILE A 369 -15.57 -17.01 38.63
N ALA A 370 -16.24 -18.14 38.82
CA ALA A 370 -16.45 -19.10 37.74
C ALA A 370 -17.29 -18.49 36.60
N ASN A 371 -18.32 -17.71 36.93
CA ASN A 371 -19.13 -17.01 35.94
C ASN A 371 -18.35 -15.90 35.22
N ASP A 372 -17.58 -15.08 35.95
CA ASP A 372 -16.72 -14.04 35.37
C ASP A 372 -15.70 -14.64 34.39
N LEU A 373 -15.09 -15.77 34.76
CA LEU A 373 -14.13 -16.48 33.91
C LEU A 373 -14.77 -16.99 32.61
N LEU A 374 -15.99 -17.54 32.70
CA LEU A 374 -16.77 -17.95 31.53
C LEU A 374 -17.11 -16.77 30.63
N ASP A 375 -17.55 -15.66 31.20
CA ASP A 375 -17.90 -14.48 30.44
C ASP A 375 -16.68 -13.93 29.69
N ILE A 376 -15.51 -13.83 30.35
CA ILE A 376 -14.26 -13.44 29.70
C ILE A 376 -13.91 -14.40 28.55
N SER A 377 -14.00 -15.71 28.78
CA SER A 377 -13.69 -16.69 27.74
C SER A 377 -14.64 -16.57 26.53
N ARG A 378 -15.93 -16.31 26.75
CA ARG A 378 -16.92 -16.14 25.67
C ARG A 378 -16.73 -14.83 24.91
N ILE A 379 -16.35 -13.76 25.61
CA ILE A 379 -16.03 -12.46 25.02
C ILE A 379 -14.77 -12.57 24.16
N GLU A 380 -13.69 -13.17 24.67
CA GLU A 380 -12.44 -13.39 23.92
C GLU A 380 -12.65 -14.23 22.66
N ALA A 381 -13.50 -15.25 22.76
CA ALA A 381 -13.83 -16.10 21.62
C ALA A 381 -14.80 -15.44 20.61
N GLY A 382 -15.28 -14.22 20.87
CA GLY A 382 -16.28 -13.55 20.02
C GLY A 382 -17.65 -14.24 19.98
N ASN A 383 -17.88 -15.21 20.89
CA ASN A 383 -19.08 -16.06 20.90
C ASN A 383 -20.20 -15.51 21.79
N LEU A 384 -19.97 -14.39 22.50
CA LEU A 384 -21.00 -13.76 23.32
C LEU A 384 -21.98 -12.98 22.42
N ARG A 385 -23.19 -13.52 22.25
CA ARG A 385 -24.29 -12.82 21.56
C ARG A 385 -25.16 -12.09 22.57
N LEU A 386 -25.40 -10.80 22.33
CA LEU A 386 -26.29 -9.98 23.14
C LEU A 386 -27.74 -10.12 22.65
N ASN A 387 -28.67 -10.30 23.59
CA ASN A 387 -30.10 -10.26 23.31
C ASN A 387 -30.63 -8.83 23.51
N LYS A 388 -30.25 -7.93 22.59
CA LYS A 388 -30.59 -6.50 22.68
C LYS A 388 -32.09 -6.28 22.43
N THR A 389 -32.73 -5.52 23.31
CA THR A 389 -34.12 -5.09 23.21
C THR A 389 -34.24 -3.60 23.55
N ARG A 390 -35.39 -2.98 23.25
CA ARG A 390 -35.66 -1.58 23.63
C ARG A 390 -35.93 -1.54 25.13
N LEU A 391 -35.01 -0.93 25.88
CA LEU A 391 -35.08 -0.83 27.34
C LEU A 391 -35.00 0.62 27.79
N ARG A 392 -35.62 0.91 28.94
CA ARG A 392 -35.49 2.21 29.61
C ARG A 392 -34.35 2.15 30.60
N LEU A 393 -33.34 2.98 30.41
CA LEU A 393 -32.13 2.97 31.23
C LEU A 393 -32.41 3.18 32.72
N GLN A 394 -33.37 4.04 33.04
CA GLN A 394 -33.80 4.28 34.43
C GLN A 394 -34.28 3.01 35.14
N GLU A 395 -34.96 2.10 34.44
CA GLU A 395 -35.44 0.84 35.04
C GLU A 395 -34.29 -0.09 35.41
N LEU A 396 -33.24 -0.11 34.59
CA LEU A 396 -32.05 -0.90 34.85
C LEU A 396 -31.28 -0.36 36.07
N VAL A 397 -31.18 0.97 36.17
CA VAL A 397 -30.57 1.64 37.33
C VAL A 397 -31.36 1.33 38.61
N ASP A 398 -32.68 1.48 38.58
CA ASP A 398 -33.56 1.20 39.71
C ASP A 398 -33.44 -0.25 40.19
N GLU A 399 -33.40 -1.21 39.26
CA GLU A 399 -33.24 -2.63 39.60
C GLU A 399 -31.88 -2.94 40.22
N ALA A 400 -30.79 -2.45 39.62
CA ALA A 400 -29.45 -2.66 40.14
C ALA A 400 -29.30 -2.06 41.55
N VAL A 401 -29.82 -0.84 41.76
CA VAL A 401 -29.85 -0.18 43.07
C VAL A 401 -30.65 -0.96 44.10
N ARG A 402 -31.86 -1.44 43.75
CA ARG A 402 -32.68 -2.26 44.66
C ARG A 402 -31.96 -3.54 45.08
N SER A 403 -31.27 -4.19 44.16
CA SER A 403 -30.54 -5.43 44.44
C SER A 403 -29.40 -5.24 45.44
N LEU A 404 -28.76 -4.07 45.45
CA LEU A 404 -27.63 -3.75 46.33
C LEU A 404 -28.02 -2.95 47.57
N HIS A 405 -29.29 -2.53 47.69
CA HIS A 405 -29.78 -1.69 48.79
C HIS A 405 -29.40 -2.21 50.19
N PRO A 406 -29.48 -3.52 50.51
CA PRO A 406 -29.06 -4.03 51.81
C PRO A 406 -27.57 -3.76 52.13
N GLN A 407 -26.69 -3.79 51.12
CA GLN A 407 -25.26 -3.54 51.32
C GLN A 407 -24.98 -2.06 51.62
N PHE A 408 -25.72 -1.15 50.97
CA PHE A 408 -25.65 0.28 51.28
C PHE A 408 -26.14 0.57 52.70
N GLN A 409 -27.23 -0.07 53.14
CA GLN A 409 -27.75 0.06 54.50
C GLN A 409 -26.78 -0.49 55.56
N ALA A 410 -26.16 -1.65 55.31
CA ALA A 410 -25.22 -2.26 56.24
C ALA A 410 -24.02 -1.37 56.57
N LYS A 411 -23.55 -0.57 55.61
CA LYS A 411 -22.49 0.43 55.78
C LYS A 411 -22.99 1.84 56.09
N ASN A 412 -24.31 2.04 56.25
CA ASN A 412 -24.95 3.34 56.43
C ASN A 412 -24.52 4.38 55.37
N LEU A 413 -24.46 3.95 54.11
CA LEU A 413 -24.08 4.81 52.98
C LEU A 413 -25.28 5.61 52.49
N GLN A 414 -25.07 6.89 52.20
CA GLN A 414 -26.09 7.74 51.57
C GLN A 414 -26.13 7.46 50.06
N LEU A 415 -27.22 6.87 49.57
CA LEU A 415 -27.43 6.66 48.14
C LEU A 415 -28.38 7.73 47.57
N THR A 416 -27.93 8.46 46.55
CA THR A 416 -28.73 9.47 45.85
C THR A 416 -28.90 9.10 44.38
N LEU A 417 -30.14 9.18 43.87
CA LEU A 417 -30.46 8.97 42.47
C LEU A 417 -30.87 10.30 41.84
N ASP A 418 -30.19 10.66 40.75
CA ASP A 418 -30.49 11.84 39.94
C ASP A 418 -30.68 11.40 38.49
N LEU A 419 -31.92 11.00 38.18
CA LEU A 419 -32.30 10.44 36.90
C LEU A 419 -33.05 11.49 36.09
N ALA A 420 -32.70 11.62 34.81
CA ALA A 420 -33.37 12.52 33.90
C ALA A 420 -34.89 12.23 33.86
N PRO A 421 -35.74 13.28 33.88
CA PRO A 421 -37.19 13.12 33.93
C PRO A 421 -37.77 12.51 32.64
N GLN A 422 -37.10 12.71 31.50
CA GLN A 422 -37.45 12.08 30.23
C GLN A 422 -36.93 10.64 30.13
N PRO A 423 -37.69 9.69 29.54
CA PRO A 423 -37.25 8.31 29.39
C PRO A 423 -36.03 8.22 28.47
N LEU A 424 -34.97 7.55 28.94
CA LEU A 424 -33.76 7.29 28.17
C LEU A 424 -33.86 5.89 27.57
N TRP A 425 -34.26 5.82 26.30
CA TRP A 425 -34.38 4.56 25.57
C TRP A 425 -33.04 4.12 25.00
N ILE A 426 -32.67 2.86 25.24
CA ILE A 426 -31.44 2.25 24.73
C ILE A 426 -31.74 0.91 24.08
N TRP A 427 -30.88 0.49 23.15
CA TRP A 427 -30.93 -0.84 22.55
C TRP A 427 -29.92 -1.75 23.25
N ALA A 428 -30.38 -2.51 24.25
CA ALA A 428 -29.47 -3.23 25.15
C ALA A 428 -29.99 -4.58 25.64
N ASP A 429 -29.07 -5.44 26.05
CA ASP A 429 -29.34 -6.69 26.74
C ASP A 429 -29.52 -6.42 28.23
N ARG A 430 -30.69 -6.78 28.74
CA ARG A 430 -31.12 -6.50 30.11
C ARG A 430 -30.18 -7.12 31.15
N GLU A 431 -29.89 -8.42 31.03
CA GLU A 431 -29.08 -9.14 32.01
C GLU A 431 -27.64 -8.62 32.02
N ARG A 432 -27.08 -8.38 30.84
CA ARG A 432 -25.71 -7.88 30.69
C ARG A 432 -25.56 -6.45 31.17
N MET A 433 -26.58 -5.60 31.00
CA MET A 433 -26.52 -4.26 31.54
C MET A 433 -26.71 -4.20 33.05
N ILE A 434 -27.55 -5.05 33.63
CA ILE A 434 -27.63 -5.20 35.09
C ILE A 434 -26.27 -5.67 35.65
N GLN A 435 -25.58 -6.59 34.97
CA GLN A 435 -24.23 -7.02 35.33
C GLN A 435 -23.22 -5.86 35.34
N VAL A 436 -23.22 -5.00 34.31
CA VAL A 436 -22.39 -3.79 34.27
C VAL A 436 -22.69 -2.88 35.46
N LEU A 437 -23.96 -2.55 35.70
CA LEU A 437 -24.37 -1.64 36.78
C LEU A 437 -24.03 -2.21 38.16
N ASN A 438 -24.25 -3.50 38.38
CA ASN A 438 -23.90 -4.17 39.63
C ASN A 438 -22.39 -4.16 39.87
N ASN A 439 -21.56 -4.33 38.84
CA ASN A 439 -20.11 -4.25 38.97
C ASN A 439 -19.66 -2.84 39.42
N LEU A 440 -20.28 -1.78 38.90
CA LEU A 440 -19.96 -0.40 39.29
C LEU A 440 -20.47 -0.05 40.68
N LEU A 441 -21.74 -0.36 40.97
CA LEU A 441 -22.38 -0.06 42.25
C LEU A 441 -21.80 -0.88 43.40
N SER A 442 -21.48 -2.15 43.18
CA SER A 442 -20.81 -2.98 44.19
C SER A 442 -19.42 -2.44 44.49
N ASN A 443 -18.65 -2.00 43.49
CA ASN A 443 -17.36 -1.33 43.71
C ASN A 443 -17.53 -0.04 44.53
N ALA A 444 -18.53 0.80 44.20
CA ALA A 444 -18.81 2.01 44.94
C ALA A 444 -19.14 1.72 46.42
N CYS A 445 -20.01 0.75 46.69
CA CYS A 445 -20.34 0.32 48.06
C CYS A 445 -19.12 -0.27 48.81
N LYS A 446 -18.31 -1.03 48.08
CA LYS A 446 -17.14 -1.72 48.63
C LYS A 446 -16.05 -0.76 49.08
N TYR A 447 -15.71 0.23 48.26
CA TYR A 447 -14.57 1.14 48.48
C TYR A 447 -14.95 2.46 49.14
N THR A 448 -16.23 2.69 49.41
CA THR A 448 -16.70 3.80 50.24
C THR A 448 -16.70 3.39 51.73
N PRO A 449 -16.04 4.18 52.61
CA PRO A 449 -16.12 4.00 54.06
C PRO A 449 -17.55 4.18 54.59
N ALA A 450 -17.84 3.61 55.76
CA ALA A 450 -19.15 3.74 56.39
C ALA A 450 -19.53 5.22 56.62
N GLY A 451 -20.79 5.58 56.34
CA GLY A 451 -21.26 6.97 56.40
C GLY A 451 -20.90 7.85 55.19
N GLY A 452 -20.20 7.32 54.18
CA GLY A 452 -19.96 8.02 52.92
C GLY A 452 -21.19 8.08 52.00
N SER A 453 -21.03 8.62 50.81
CA SER A 453 -22.12 8.78 49.84
C SER A 453 -21.79 8.22 48.47
N VAL A 454 -22.82 7.68 47.81
CA VAL A 454 -22.78 7.24 46.41
C VAL A 454 -23.92 7.91 45.66
N THR A 455 -23.63 8.50 44.50
CA THR A 455 -24.62 9.14 43.62
C THR A 455 -24.66 8.44 42.28
N VAL A 456 -25.85 8.08 41.82
CA VAL A 456 -26.08 7.54 40.49
C VAL A 456 -26.83 8.56 39.65
N ARG A 457 -26.21 9.00 38.55
CA ARG A 457 -26.82 9.94 37.60
C ARG A 457 -27.12 9.23 36.29
N ALA A 458 -28.27 9.51 35.70
CA ALA A 458 -28.58 9.06 34.35
C ALA A 458 -29.15 10.21 33.52
N PHE A 459 -28.46 10.62 32.46
CA PHE A 459 -28.84 11.80 31.67
C PHE A 459 -28.47 11.66 30.19
N PRO A 460 -29.15 12.36 29.28
CA PRO A 460 -28.75 12.39 27.88
C PRO A 460 -27.64 13.42 27.66
N ASP A 461 -26.65 13.08 26.83
CA ASP A 461 -25.63 14.01 26.34
C ASP A 461 -25.25 13.67 24.89
N ASN A 462 -25.26 14.65 23.99
CA ASN A 462 -24.81 14.52 22.60
C ASN A 462 -25.33 13.25 21.86
N GLY A 463 -26.62 12.92 21.99
CA GLY A 463 -27.22 11.74 21.35
C GLY A 463 -26.86 10.39 22.01
N ARG A 464 -26.31 10.43 23.23
CA ARG A 464 -25.98 9.26 24.04
C ARG A 464 -26.71 9.31 25.38
N ALA A 465 -26.98 8.13 25.94
CA ALA A 465 -27.45 7.96 27.30
C ALA A 465 -26.25 7.71 28.21
N LEU A 466 -26.03 8.57 29.20
CA LEU A 466 -24.94 8.45 30.16
C LEU A 466 -25.48 7.91 31.49
N VAL A 467 -24.72 7.00 32.11
CA VAL A 467 -24.86 6.62 33.51
C VAL A 467 -23.56 6.92 34.23
N GLU A 468 -23.64 7.68 35.31
CA GLU A 468 -22.49 7.94 36.17
C GLU A 468 -22.72 7.36 37.55
N VAL A 469 -21.76 6.58 38.04
CA VAL A 469 -21.71 6.09 39.42
C VAL A 469 -20.56 6.79 40.11
N SER A 470 -20.88 7.71 41.02
CA SER A 470 -19.93 8.53 41.76
C SER A 470 -19.90 8.12 43.23
N ASP A 471 -18.71 7.87 43.78
CA ASP A 471 -18.48 7.50 45.17
C ASP A 471 -17.57 8.50 45.88
N THR A 472 -17.67 8.59 47.21
CA THR A 472 -16.76 9.39 48.05
C THR A 472 -15.73 8.51 48.77
N GLY A 473 -15.32 7.41 48.14
CA GLY A 473 -14.43 6.41 48.71
C GLY A 473 -12.95 6.76 48.64
N ILE A 474 -12.10 5.74 48.72
CA ILE A 474 -10.63 5.89 48.78
C ILE A 474 -10.03 6.54 47.52
N GLY A 475 -10.74 6.54 46.39
CA GLY A 475 -10.23 7.00 45.10
C GLY A 475 -9.13 6.11 44.52
N ILE A 476 -8.79 6.35 43.26
CA ILE A 476 -7.84 5.56 42.48
C ILE A 476 -6.63 6.46 42.15
N PRO A 477 -5.38 6.00 42.38
CA PRO A 477 -4.19 6.71 41.94
C PRO A 477 -4.16 6.93 40.42
N GLU A 478 -3.62 8.06 39.96
CA GLU A 478 -3.57 8.42 38.54
C GLU A 478 -2.86 7.35 37.69
N GLN A 479 -1.77 6.78 38.21
CA GLN A 479 -1.01 5.68 37.58
C GLN A 479 -1.81 4.38 37.37
N ASP A 480 -2.91 4.20 38.11
CA ASP A 480 -3.74 3.00 38.05
C ASP A 480 -4.95 3.15 37.13
N LEU A 481 -5.33 4.38 36.74
CA LEU A 481 -6.58 4.68 36.02
C LEU A 481 -6.70 3.93 34.67
N GLU A 482 -5.61 3.75 33.95
CA GLU A 482 -5.61 2.98 32.70
C GLU A 482 -5.66 1.47 32.95
N ARG A 483 -5.05 1.02 34.05
CA ARG A 483 -4.84 -0.39 34.36
C ARG A 483 -6.01 -1.05 35.07
N ILE A 484 -6.93 -0.28 35.68
CA ILE A 484 -8.09 -0.87 36.37
C ILE A 484 -9.04 -1.68 35.48
N PHE A 485 -8.94 -1.50 34.15
CA PHE A 485 -9.68 -2.29 33.17
C PHE A 485 -8.88 -3.50 32.65
N GLU A 486 -7.65 -3.73 33.12
CA GLU A 486 -6.86 -4.92 32.84
C GLU A 486 -7.35 -6.11 33.67
N LYS A 487 -7.33 -7.30 33.07
CA LYS A 487 -7.78 -8.55 33.72
C LYS A 487 -6.90 -8.89 34.92
N PHE A 488 -7.53 -9.26 36.04
CA PHE A 488 -6.88 -9.61 37.30
C PHE A 488 -6.10 -8.47 37.97
N TYR A 489 -6.16 -7.24 37.43
CA TYR A 489 -5.48 -6.10 38.00
C TYR A 489 -6.20 -5.57 39.25
N ARG A 490 -5.42 -5.18 40.25
CA ARG A 490 -5.89 -4.55 41.51
C ARG A 490 -4.86 -3.54 42.00
N ALA A 491 -5.28 -2.30 42.21
CA ALA A 491 -4.46 -1.22 42.76
C ALA A 491 -3.92 -1.55 44.16
N GLU A 492 -2.69 -1.17 44.48
CA GLU A 492 -1.99 -1.57 45.72
C GLU A 492 -2.70 -1.14 47.01
N ASN A 493 -3.30 0.06 47.03
CA ASN A 493 -4.03 0.59 48.19
C ASN A 493 -5.33 -0.18 48.47
N SER A 494 -5.86 -0.91 47.49
CA SER A 494 -7.03 -1.79 47.63
C SER A 494 -6.68 -3.22 48.09
N ARG A 495 -5.40 -3.48 48.43
CA ARG A 495 -4.91 -4.74 49.01
C ARG A 495 -4.80 -4.72 50.54
N GLN A 496 -4.73 -3.54 51.15
CA GLN A 496 -4.53 -3.38 52.60
C GLN A 496 -5.82 -3.52 53.42
N GLU A 497 -6.97 -3.17 52.86
CA GLU A 497 -8.26 -3.57 53.39
C GLU A 497 -8.59 -4.98 52.86
N ALA A 498 -9.06 -5.87 53.73
CA ALA A 498 -9.46 -7.26 53.41
C ALA A 498 -10.72 -7.33 52.52
N THR A 499 -10.88 -6.39 51.59
CA THR A 499 -12.06 -6.23 50.76
C THR A 499 -11.80 -6.95 49.42
N TYR A 500 -12.29 -8.20 49.36
CA TYR A 500 -12.01 -9.17 48.30
C TYR A 500 -12.67 -8.78 46.96
N GLY A 501 -11.90 -8.74 45.87
CA GLY A 501 -12.39 -8.50 44.51
C GLY A 501 -11.58 -9.32 43.51
N THR A 502 -12.23 -9.80 42.45
CA THR A 502 -11.65 -10.75 41.47
C THR A 502 -10.71 -10.06 40.47
N GLY A 503 -10.85 -8.75 40.29
CA GLY A 503 -10.16 -8.00 39.22
C GLY A 503 -10.73 -8.28 37.83
N LEU A 504 -11.91 -8.91 37.74
CA LEU A 504 -12.55 -9.25 36.46
C LEU A 504 -13.79 -8.40 36.16
N GLY A 505 -14.45 -7.84 37.19
CA GLY A 505 -15.70 -7.10 37.02
C GLY A 505 -15.60 -5.85 36.14
N LEU A 506 -14.56 -5.02 36.31
CA LEU A 506 -14.35 -3.83 35.45
C LEU A 506 -13.96 -4.18 34.01
N PRO A 507 -13.03 -5.12 33.75
CA PRO A 507 -12.79 -5.64 32.40
C PRO A 507 -14.06 -6.17 31.71
N ILE A 508 -14.87 -6.97 32.42
CA ILE A 508 -16.14 -7.50 31.89
C ILE A 508 -17.11 -6.34 31.60
N ALA A 509 -17.25 -5.40 32.53
CA ALA A 509 -18.12 -4.24 32.34
C ALA A 509 -17.73 -3.43 31.09
N LYS A 510 -16.42 -3.21 30.89
CA LYS A 510 -15.90 -2.54 29.69
C LYS A 510 -16.25 -3.29 28.41
N SER A 511 -15.94 -4.58 28.34
CA SER A 511 -16.24 -5.38 27.14
C SER A 511 -17.74 -5.49 26.86
N LEU A 512 -18.58 -5.61 27.89
CA LEU A 512 -20.03 -5.63 27.71
C LEU A 512 -20.54 -4.29 27.19
N VAL A 513 -20.07 -3.17 27.71
CA VAL A 513 -20.44 -1.83 27.22
C VAL A 513 -19.97 -1.61 25.78
N GLU A 514 -18.77 -2.07 25.42
CA GLU A 514 -18.25 -2.01 24.04
C GLU A 514 -19.10 -2.86 23.08
N LEU A 515 -19.53 -4.07 23.48
CA LEU A 515 -20.47 -4.89 22.70
C LEU A 515 -21.86 -4.23 22.55
N HIS A 516 -22.19 -3.29 23.43
CA HIS A 516 -23.38 -2.43 23.35
C HIS A 516 -23.16 -1.15 22.54
N ASP A 517 -22.06 -1.04 21.79
CA ASP A 517 -21.69 0.14 20.99
C ASP A 517 -21.46 1.39 21.86
N GLY A 518 -21.14 1.17 23.13
CA GLY A 518 -20.90 2.17 24.15
C GLY A 518 -19.43 2.35 24.51
N SER A 519 -19.18 3.18 25.53
CA SER A 519 -17.87 3.34 26.15
C SER A 519 -17.99 3.46 27.66
N ILE A 520 -16.94 3.05 28.39
CA ILE A 520 -16.82 3.27 29.83
C ILE A 520 -15.54 4.04 30.12
N SER A 521 -15.62 4.98 31.06
CA SER A 521 -14.49 5.80 31.49
C SER A 521 -14.53 6.00 33.01
N VAL A 522 -13.42 6.45 33.57
CA VAL A 522 -13.29 6.74 34.99
C VAL A 522 -12.61 8.09 35.19
N THR A 523 -13.09 8.85 36.16
CA THR A 523 -12.37 10.00 36.72
C THR A 523 -12.25 9.77 38.22
N SER A 524 -11.05 9.89 38.78
CA SER A 524 -10.85 9.62 40.20
C SER A 524 -9.68 10.42 40.73
N LYS A 525 -9.73 10.73 42.03
CA LYS A 525 -8.61 11.33 42.76
C LYS A 525 -8.47 10.62 44.10
N LEU A 526 -7.25 10.21 44.41
CA LEU A 526 -6.93 9.53 45.66
C LEU A 526 -7.44 10.36 46.87
N GLY A 527 -8.18 9.71 47.75
CA GLY A 527 -8.83 10.28 48.94
C GLY A 527 -10.10 11.09 48.69
N LYS A 528 -10.57 11.22 47.43
CA LYS A 528 -11.80 11.97 47.09
C LYS A 528 -12.90 11.12 46.47
N GLY A 529 -12.62 9.85 46.18
CA GLY A 529 -13.54 8.93 45.52
C GLY A 529 -13.40 8.91 43.99
N SER A 530 -14.28 8.15 43.33
CA SER A 530 -14.23 7.90 41.89
C SER A 530 -15.58 8.13 41.23
N THR A 531 -15.56 8.43 39.94
CA THR A 531 -16.76 8.51 39.10
C THR A 531 -16.53 7.66 37.86
N PHE A 532 -17.34 6.61 37.71
CA PHE A 532 -17.37 5.76 36.52
C PHE A 532 -18.52 6.22 35.63
N THR A 533 -18.22 6.49 34.36
CA THR A 533 -19.18 6.98 33.37
C THR A 533 -19.33 5.95 32.26
N VAL A 534 -20.53 5.38 32.12
CA VAL A 534 -20.94 4.51 31.01
C VAL A 534 -21.73 5.34 30.01
N GLN A 535 -21.39 5.23 28.73
CA GLN A 535 -22.07 5.90 27.64
C GLN A 535 -22.64 4.87 26.67
N LEU A 536 -23.93 4.98 26.35
CA LEU A 536 -24.63 4.10 25.41
C LEU A 536 -25.31 4.91 24.31
N PRO A 537 -25.49 4.37 23.10
CA PRO A 537 -26.30 5.03 22.08
C PRO A 537 -27.73 5.26 22.59
N LEU A 538 -28.19 6.51 22.51
CA LEU A 538 -29.59 6.85 22.82
C LEU A 538 -30.43 6.50 21.59
N LEU A 539 -31.53 5.78 21.77
CA LEU A 539 -32.52 5.60 20.72
C LEU A 539 -33.29 6.92 20.57
N GLU A 540 -33.24 7.51 19.38
CA GLU A 540 -34.17 8.58 19.02
C GLU A 540 -35.60 8.01 19.08
N GLY A 541 -36.51 8.80 19.65
CA GLY A 541 -37.82 8.37 20.18
C GLY A 541 -38.70 7.57 19.23
#